data_AF-A0A957YTX8-F1
#
_entry.id   AF-A0A957YTX8-F1
#
_cell.length_a   1.000
_cell.length_b   1.000
_cell.length_c   1.000
_cell.angle_alpha   90.00
_cell.angle_beta   90.00
_cell.angle_gamma   90.00
#
_symmetry.space_group_name_H-M   'P 1'
#
loop_
_entity.id
_entity.type
_entity.pdbx_description
1 polymer ?
#
loop_
_entity_poly.entity_id
_entity_poly.type
_entity_poly.pdbx_seq_one_letter_code
_entity_poly.pdbx_strand_id
1 'polypeptide(L)'
;MPNQISRTPLNSRLKRTALILCAIIAPLLLIVAVLTFSQMHAQASSHREAPLISKDPFADNTDTYVFISPENPDNIVLAASWIPFEGPEGGPNYYEWDDSVLYDIYVDNDGDAVADITYTLSSKVQVQSPLTFLYNTGPIDVNGANWSRQQFITITEQTAAGSAALVANELAAPVNIGSKSTPNYQSLADTGLHMVTDNGDALKLFAGQTDDAFWVDLQVFDLLTLRGHDAPIGYGSSYNIPVDSVSGFNVHSLVIEAPISRLTQGAETVLGVWAAARRPAMRVLQGAAGLGTQSASGADIQVSRLGMPLVNEVVLPVALKDAFNSLTPADDLTIYIDPTFGPILQKSVEDPEVGNLLCALYGVPLPGDA
;
A
#
# COMPACT_ATOMS: atom_id res chain seq x y z
N MET A 1 25.45 -65.96 19.67
CA MET A 1 24.45 -65.44 20.63
C MET A 1 23.41 -64.64 19.84
N PRO A 2 22.13 -65.02 19.85
CA PRO A 2 21.08 -64.28 19.18
C PRO A 2 20.48 -63.24 20.14
N ASN A 3 20.25 -62.01 19.69
CA ASN A 3 19.33 -61.09 20.38
C ASN A 3 18.04 -61.02 19.56
N GLN A 4 17.04 -61.79 19.99
CA GLN A 4 15.66 -61.59 19.57
C GLN A 4 15.08 -60.41 20.33
N ILE A 5 14.71 -59.35 19.61
CA ILE A 5 13.85 -58.30 20.14
C ILE A 5 12.40 -58.73 19.90
N SER A 6 11.71 -59.12 20.96
CA SER A 6 10.28 -59.44 20.91
C SER A 6 9.49 -58.15 20.64
N ARG A 7 8.81 -58.05 19.50
CA ARG A 7 7.80 -57.01 19.28
C ARG A 7 6.50 -57.48 19.92
N THR A 8 6.14 -56.88 21.05
CA THR A 8 4.82 -57.06 21.67
C THR A 8 3.73 -56.49 20.73
N PRO A 9 2.66 -57.24 20.43
CA PRO A 9 1.60 -56.75 19.57
C PRO A 9 0.81 -55.66 20.30
N LEU A 10 0.80 -54.43 19.75
CA LEU A 10 -0.06 -53.36 20.25
C LEU A 10 -1.53 -53.82 20.25
N ASN A 11 -2.17 -53.64 21.40
CA ASN A 11 -3.55 -54.02 21.70
C ASN A 11 -4.53 -53.49 20.62
N SER A 12 -5.40 -54.35 20.10
CA SER A 12 -6.30 -54.04 18.96
C SER A 12 -7.26 -52.88 19.24
N ARG A 13 -7.57 -52.63 20.52
CA ARG A 13 -8.34 -51.47 20.96
C ARG A 13 -7.57 -50.16 20.78
N LEU A 14 -6.27 -50.13 21.07
CA LEU A 14 -5.41 -48.96 20.83
C LEU A 14 -5.28 -48.61 19.35
N LYS A 15 -5.24 -49.63 18.47
CA LYS A 15 -5.23 -49.41 17.01
C LYS A 15 -6.53 -48.79 16.52
N ARG A 16 -7.68 -49.23 17.02
CA ARG A 16 -9.00 -48.67 16.66
C ARG A 16 -9.16 -47.24 17.18
N THR A 17 -8.75 -46.94 18.41
CA THR A 17 -8.80 -45.57 18.93
C THR A 17 -7.83 -44.64 18.20
N ALA A 18 -6.63 -45.11 17.83
CA ALA A 18 -5.69 -44.31 17.03
C ALA A 18 -6.20 -44.02 15.62
N LEU A 19 -6.86 -44.99 14.97
CA LEU A 19 -7.50 -44.81 13.66
C LEU A 19 -8.67 -43.81 13.72
N ILE A 20 -9.50 -43.88 14.76
CA ILE A 20 -10.61 -42.94 14.95
C ILE A 20 -10.07 -41.52 15.27
N LEU A 21 -9.02 -41.40 16.09
CA LEU A 21 -8.38 -40.11 16.37
C LEU A 21 -7.77 -39.50 15.09
N CYS A 22 -7.09 -40.29 14.26
CA CYS A 22 -6.54 -39.81 12.99
C CYS A 22 -7.63 -39.38 12.01
N ALA A 23 -8.75 -40.10 11.95
CA ALA A 23 -9.87 -39.76 11.08
C ALA A 23 -10.59 -38.46 11.47
N ILE A 24 -10.44 -37.99 12.71
CA ILE A 24 -11.05 -36.75 13.21
C ILE A 24 -10.03 -35.60 13.23
N ILE A 25 -8.79 -35.87 13.66
CA ILE A 25 -7.74 -34.84 13.80
C ILE A 25 -7.20 -34.43 12.43
N ALA A 26 -7.06 -35.34 11.47
CA ALA A 26 -6.56 -35.00 10.14
C ALA A 26 -7.45 -34.00 9.38
N PRO A 27 -8.78 -34.18 9.27
CA PRO A 27 -9.63 -33.16 8.63
C PRO A 27 -9.71 -31.88 9.45
N LEU A 28 -9.63 -31.93 10.79
CA LEU A 28 -9.63 -30.73 11.62
C LEU A 28 -8.34 -29.90 11.42
N LEU A 29 -7.17 -30.54 11.36
CA LEU A 29 -5.91 -29.89 11.02
C LEU A 29 -5.89 -29.39 9.57
N LEU A 30 -6.53 -30.09 8.65
CA LEU A 30 -6.67 -29.65 7.26
C LEU A 30 -7.61 -28.43 7.14
N ILE A 31 -8.71 -28.40 7.90
CA ILE A 31 -9.63 -27.25 7.95
C ILE A 31 -8.95 -26.04 8.60
N VAL A 32 -8.22 -26.24 9.71
CA VAL A 32 -7.42 -25.17 10.33
C VAL A 32 -6.33 -24.68 9.37
N ALA A 33 -5.65 -25.58 8.66
CA ALA A 33 -4.67 -25.22 7.64
C ALA A 33 -5.31 -24.43 6.49
N VAL A 34 -6.45 -24.87 5.96
CA VAL A 34 -7.18 -24.15 4.89
C VAL A 34 -7.67 -22.78 5.35
N LEU A 35 -8.16 -22.65 6.59
CA LEU A 35 -8.59 -21.37 7.17
C LEU A 35 -7.41 -20.43 7.52
N THR A 36 -6.22 -20.96 7.79
CA THR A 36 -5.00 -20.15 7.98
C THR A 36 -4.28 -19.81 6.67
N PHE A 37 -4.49 -20.60 5.60
CA PHE A 37 -3.88 -20.41 4.28
C PHE A 37 -4.74 -19.62 3.30
N SER A 38 -6.01 -19.35 3.62
CA SER A 38 -6.73 -18.22 3.03
C SER A 38 -6.23 -16.90 3.64
N GLN A 39 -4.91 -16.69 3.62
CA GLN A 39 -4.38 -15.35 3.54
C GLN A 39 -4.85 -14.88 2.16
N MET A 40 -5.82 -13.97 2.14
CA MET A 40 -6.05 -13.18 0.94
C MET A 40 -4.71 -12.51 0.68
N HIS A 41 -3.94 -13.04 -0.28
CA HIS A 41 -2.77 -12.33 -0.77
C HIS A 41 -3.33 -10.98 -1.18
N ALA A 42 -2.86 -9.91 -0.51
CA ALA A 42 -3.23 -8.56 -0.89
C ALA A 42 -3.00 -8.49 -2.40
N GLN A 43 -4.01 -8.12 -3.18
CA GLN A 43 -3.89 -7.97 -4.62
C GLN A 43 -3.73 -6.48 -4.87
N ALA A 44 -2.54 -5.93 -4.60
CA ALA A 44 -2.17 -4.60 -5.05
C ALA A 44 -0.66 -4.40 -4.98
N SER A 45 -0.07 -3.87 -6.04
CA SER A 45 1.21 -3.17 -5.98
C SER A 45 1.31 -2.29 -7.21
N SER A 46 1.59 -1.03 -6.92
CA SER A 46 2.09 0.01 -7.80
C SER A 46 3.42 0.45 -7.21
N HIS A 47 4.47 0.54 -8.00
CA HIS A 47 5.72 1.12 -7.53
C HIS A 47 6.36 1.81 -8.72
N ARG A 48 6.34 3.15 -8.75
CA ARG A 48 6.98 3.93 -9.82
C ARG A 48 6.36 3.62 -11.18
N GLU A 49 5.05 3.50 -11.19
CA GLU A 49 4.17 3.07 -12.27
C GLU A 49 4.18 3.99 -13.50
N ALA A 50 4.56 5.27 -13.33
CA ALA A 50 4.64 6.28 -14.38
C ALA A 50 6.00 7.03 -14.42
N PRO A 51 6.40 7.59 -15.58
CA PRO A 51 7.67 8.31 -15.71
C PRO A 51 7.88 9.44 -14.69
N LEU A 52 6.88 10.30 -14.45
CA LEU A 52 7.01 11.43 -13.54
C LEU A 52 7.07 10.98 -12.08
N ILE A 53 6.18 10.07 -11.67
CA ILE A 53 6.13 9.60 -10.28
C ILE A 53 7.37 8.77 -9.91
N SER A 54 7.99 8.09 -10.88
CA SER A 54 9.30 7.42 -10.69
C SER A 54 10.44 8.34 -10.25
N LYS A 55 10.24 9.66 -10.33
CA LYS A 55 11.15 10.75 -9.91
C LYS A 55 10.65 11.52 -8.69
N ASP A 56 9.48 11.19 -8.14
CA ASP A 56 8.87 11.80 -6.96
C ASP A 56 8.36 10.72 -5.99
N PRO A 57 9.28 9.95 -5.36
CA PRO A 57 8.90 8.80 -4.55
C PRO A 57 8.02 9.17 -3.34
N PHE A 58 8.09 10.41 -2.85
CA PHE A 58 7.29 10.84 -1.71
C PHE A 58 5.80 11.03 -2.02
N ALA A 59 5.42 11.05 -3.30
CA ALA A 59 4.03 11.09 -3.75
C ALA A 59 3.59 9.79 -4.43
N ASP A 60 4.48 8.80 -4.52
CA ASP A 60 4.26 7.53 -5.22
C ASP A 60 3.31 6.65 -4.39
N ASN A 61 2.09 6.46 -4.90
CA ASN A 61 1.06 5.64 -4.28
C ASN A 61 1.37 4.18 -4.57
N THR A 62 1.61 3.40 -3.52
CA THR A 62 1.98 2.00 -3.68
C THR A 62 0.78 1.09 -3.74
N ASP A 63 -0.18 1.30 -2.83
CA ASP A 63 -1.28 0.35 -2.64
C ASP A 63 -2.57 1.01 -2.19
N THR A 64 -3.68 0.34 -2.47
CA THR A 64 -5.01 0.69 -1.96
C THR A 64 -5.79 -0.59 -1.66
N TYR A 65 -6.29 -0.70 -0.45
CA TYR A 65 -7.01 -1.85 0.05
C TYR A 65 -8.33 -1.43 0.70
N VAL A 66 -9.36 -2.23 0.45
CA VAL A 66 -10.67 -2.08 1.08
C VAL A 66 -11.17 -3.45 1.47
N PHE A 67 -11.50 -3.62 2.76
CA PHE A 67 -12.01 -4.89 3.26
C PHE A 67 -12.85 -4.69 4.52
N ILE A 68 -13.78 -5.60 4.77
CA ILE A 68 -14.52 -5.64 6.04
C ILE A 68 -13.54 -5.96 7.16
N SER A 69 -13.62 -5.21 8.26
CA SER A 69 -12.71 -5.39 9.40
C SER A 69 -12.84 -6.82 9.95
N PRO A 70 -11.73 -7.56 10.09
CA PRO A 70 -11.76 -8.91 10.68
C PRO A 70 -12.05 -8.87 12.18
N GLU A 71 -11.86 -7.70 12.84
CA GLU A 71 -12.14 -7.49 14.26
C GLU A 71 -13.60 -7.07 14.50
N ASN A 72 -14.19 -6.33 13.56
CA ASN A 72 -15.58 -5.86 13.64
C ASN A 72 -16.26 -5.88 12.25
N PRO A 73 -17.17 -6.84 11.97
CA PRO A 73 -17.79 -6.97 10.66
C PRO A 73 -18.76 -5.82 10.30
N ASP A 74 -19.13 -4.96 11.25
CA ASP A 74 -19.92 -3.75 11.00
C ASP A 74 -19.06 -2.56 10.54
N ASN A 75 -17.73 -2.74 10.50
CA ASN A 75 -16.76 -1.76 10.04
C ASN A 75 -16.13 -2.18 8.71
N ILE A 76 -15.71 -1.18 7.93
CA ILE A 76 -14.81 -1.37 6.80
C ILE A 76 -13.45 -0.73 7.13
N VAL A 77 -12.39 -1.33 6.60
CA VAL A 77 -11.03 -0.80 6.62
C VAL A 77 -10.74 -0.24 5.24
N LEU A 78 -10.41 1.03 5.18
CA LEU A 78 -9.81 1.72 4.05
C LEU A 78 -8.32 1.86 4.34
N ALA A 79 -7.46 1.35 3.48
CA ALA A 79 -6.02 1.50 3.64
C ALA A 79 -5.38 1.91 2.33
N ALA A 80 -4.39 2.79 2.41
CA ALA A 80 -3.54 3.13 1.29
C ALA A 80 -2.11 3.38 1.77
N SER A 81 -1.16 3.13 0.88
CA SER A 81 0.26 3.21 1.17
C SER A 81 0.97 4.03 0.10
N TRP A 82 2.04 4.71 0.51
CA TRP A 82 2.88 5.56 -0.31
C TRP A 82 4.34 5.39 0.07
N ILE A 83 5.23 5.98 -0.74
CA ILE A 83 6.65 6.07 -0.47
C ILE A 83 7.30 4.67 -0.48
N PRO A 84 7.56 4.12 -1.67
CA PRO A 84 8.06 2.77 -1.80
C PRO A 84 9.53 2.62 -1.38
N PHE A 85 9.92 1.38 -1.05
CA PHE A 85 11.31 0.95 -0.86
C PHE A 85 12.04 1.65 0.32
N GLU A 86 11.34 1.83 1.45
CA GLU A 86 11.92 2.49 2.61
C GLU A 86 12.88 1.59 3.39
N GLY A 87 14.18 1.72 3.09
CA GLY A 87 15.24 1.02 3.81
C GLY A 87 15.62 1.71 5.13
N PRO A 88 15.84 0.95 6.23
CA PRO A 88 16.24 1.51 7.53
C PRO A 88 17.66 2.12 7.55
N GLU A 89 18.50 1.83 6.55
CA GLU A 89 19.87 2.36 6.41
C GLU A 89 19.96 3.77 5.78
N GLY A 90 18.82 4.42 5.49
CA GLY A 90 18.75 5.68 4.73
C GLY A 90 19.38 6.94 5.37
N GLY A 91 19.99 6.84 6.55
CA GLY A 91 20.53 7.98 7.30
C GLY A 91 21.57 8.82 6.52
N PRO A 92 21.81 10.09 6.90
CA PRO A 92 21.36 10.74 8.15
C PRO A 92 19.97 11.41 8.09
N ASN A 93 19.25 11.31 6.96
CA ASN A 93 17.87 11.77 6.83
C ASN A 93 17.00 10.58 6.46
N TYR A 94 15.94 10.33 7.21
CA TYR A 94 15.11 9.14 7.05
C TYR A 94 13.78 9.48 6.37
N TYR A 95 13.04 8.45 5.97
CA TYR A 95 11.73 8.59 5.35
C TYR A 95 10.70 9.21 6.31
N GLU A 96 9.79 9.98 5.73
CA GLU A 96 8.75 10.74 6.42
C GLU A 96 7.67 11.14 5.41
N TRP A 97 6.47 11.51 5.86
CA TRP A 97 5.48 12.14 5.00
C TRP A 97 5.98 13.49 4.45
N ASP A 98 5.98 13.73 3.14
CA ASP A 98 6.41 15.02 2.58
C ASP A 98 5.42 16.14 2.97
N ASP A 99 5.93 17.23 3.55
CA ASP A 99 5.13 18.33 4.10
C ASP A 99 4.49 19.24 3.03
N SER A 100 4.70 18.91 1.75
CA SER A 100 4.05 19.52 0.60
C SER A 100 3.17 18.55 -0.20
N VAL A 101 2.96 17.33 0.30
CA VAL A 101 2.05 16.34 -0.28
C VAL A 101 0.82 16.17 0.60
N LEU A 102 -0.35 16.08 -0.04
CA LEU A 102 -1.58 15.61 0.57
C LEU A 102 -1.81 14.16 0.13
N TYR A 103 -2.02 13.28 1.10
CA TYR A 103 -2.25 11.86 0.90
C TYR A 103 -3.72 11.58 1.14
N ASP A 104 -4.45 11.23 0.10
CA ASP A 104 -5.90 11.14 0.13
C ASP A 104 -6.38 9.70 -0.06
N ILE A 105 -7.45 9.34 0.65
CA ILE A 105 -8.32 8.20 0.35
C ILE A 105 -9.71 8.76 0.06
N TYR A 106 -10.23 8.46 -1.13
CA TYR A 106 -11.53 8.90 -1.61
C TYR A 106 -12.54 7.77 -1.54
N VAL A 107 -13.78 8.11 -1.23
CA VAL A 107 -14.93 7.20 -1.27
C VAL A 107 -16.05 7.85 -2.05
N ASP A 108 -16.45 7.20 -3.14
CA ASP A 108 -17.70 7.40 -3.86
C ASP A 108 -18.74 6.42 -3.29
N ASN A 109 -19.89 6.93 -2.86
CA ASN A 109 -20.96 6.13 -2.28
C ASN A 109 -22.31 6.27 -2.99
N ASP A 110 -22.33 6.86 -4.19
CA ASP A 110 -23.52 6.98 -5.02
C ASP A 110 -23.34 6.53 -6.49
N GLY A 111 -22.11 6.15 -6.86
CA GLY A 111 -21.77 5.51 -8.13
C GLY A 111 -21.53 6.47 -9.28
N ASP A 112 -21.33 7.76 -9.02
CA ASP A 112 -21.05 8.77 -10.04
C ASP A 112 -19.55 8.96 -10.35
N ALA A 113 -18.68 8.20 -9.67
CA ALA A 113 -17.21 8.25 -9.74
C ALA A 113 -16.59 9.57 -9.22
N VAL A 114 -17.34 10.36 -8.45
CA VAL A 114 -16.90 11.54 -7.71
C VAL A 114 -16.86 11.19 -6.21
N ALA A 115 -15.88 11.72 -5.49
CA ALA A 115 -15.75 11.42 -4.07
C ALA A 115 -16.79 12.17 -3.23
N ASP A 116 -17.57 11.44 -2.44
CA ASP A 116 -18.48 11.99 -1.41
C ASP A 116 -17.77 12.18 -0.07
N ILE A 117 -16.79 11.34 0.21
CA ILE A 117 -15.98 11.36 1.43
C ILE A 117 -14.51 11.35 1.02
N THR A 118 -13.72 12.25 1.61
CA THR A 118 -12.27 12.28 1.44
C THR A 118 -11.59 12.27 2.80
N TYR A 119 -10.71 11.31 3.02
CA TYR A 119 -9.75 11.33 4.12
C TYR A 119 -8.42 11.86 3.62
N THR A 120 -7.94 12.95 4.19
CA THR A 120 -6.66 13.57 3.80
C THR A 120 -5.70 13.55 4.98
N LEU A 121 -4.52 12.94 4.80
CA LEU A 121 -3.37 13.13 5.66
C LEU A 121 -2.51 14.27 5.12
N SER A 122 -2.22 15.23 5.99
CA SER A 122 -1.20 16.26 5.77
C SER A 122 -0.17 16.19 6.89
N SER A 123 1.06 16.61 6.60
CA SER A 123 2.13 16.61 7.57
C SER A 123 2.77 17.99 7.72
N LYS A 124 3.49 18.17 8.81
CA LYS A 124 4.40 19.30 8.99
C LYS A 124 5.64 18.85 9.73
N VAL A 125 6.74 19.52 9.45
CA VAL A 125 8.03 19.24 10.07
C VAL A 125 8.41 20.35 11.05
N GLN A 126 8.98 19.95 12.18
CA GLN A 126 9.61 20.85 13.14
C GLN A 126 11.05 20.41 13.42
N VAL A 127 12.02 21.24 13.04
CA VAL A 127 13.44 21.03 13.37
C VAL A 127 13.71 21.59 14.78
N GLN A 128 13.95 20.71 15.75
CA GLN A 128 14.31 21.08 17.11
C GLN A 128 15.81 21.38 17.28
N SER A 129 16.67 20.59 16.62
CA SER A 129 18.13 20.66 16.80
C SER A 129 18.82 21.00 15.48
N PRO A 130 18.74 22.24 14.97
CA PRO A 130 19.25 22.61 13.65
C PRO A 130 20.79 22.64 13.55
N LEU A 131 21.50 22.49 14.67
CA LEU A 131 22.97 22.58 14.74
C LEU A 131 23.67 21.21 14.76
N THR A 132 22.93 20.12 14.55
CA THR A 132 23.48 18.76 14.44
C THR A 132 23.00 18.09 13.16
N PHE A 133 23.83 17.21 12.61
CA PHE A 133 23.43 16.31 11.52
C PHE A 133 22.78 15.01 12.02
N LEU A 134 22.81 14.78 13.34
CA LEU A 134 22.27 13.57 13.94
C LEU A 134 20.74 13.62 13.94
N TYR A 135 20.11 12.51 13.54
CA TYR A 135 18.66 12.33 13.65
C TYR A 135 18.15 12.55 15.08
N ASN A 136 18.96 12.15 16.07
CA ASN A 136 18.65 12.31 17.48
C ASN A 136 19.91 12.53 18.33
N THR A 137 19.76 13.26 19.44
CA THR A 137 20.86 13.56 20.39
C THR A 137 20.91 12.64 21.61
N GLY A 138 20.00 11.66 21.65
CA GLY A 138 19.79 10.69 22.72
C GLY A 138 18.60 9.80 22.35
N PRO A 139 18.21 8.81 23.18
CA PRO A 139 17.04 7.98 22.91
C PRO A 139 15.77 8.82 22.72
N ILE A 140 14.95 8.44 21.73
CA ILE A 140 13.67 9.06 21.41
C ILE A 140 12.56 8.39 22.23
N ASP A 141 11.70 9.19 22.85
CA ASP A 141 10.49 8.74 23.55
C ASP A 141 9.21 9.19 22.81
N VAL A 142 8.04 8.82 23.35
CA VAL A 142 6.73 9.13 22.75
C VAL A 142 6.40 10.63 22.69
N ASN A 143 7.14 11.47 23.43
CA ASN A 143 7.02 12.92 23.35
C ASN A 143 7.99 13.51 22.30
N GLY A 144 8.78 12.65 21.65
CA GLY A 144 9.82 12.99 20.71
C GLY A 144 11.02 13.69 21.36
N ALA A 145 11.29 13.43 22.64
CA ALA A 145 12.50 13.96 23.29
C ALA A 145 13.75 13.53 22.51
N ASN A 146 14.74 14.42 22.40
CA ASN A 146 15.97 14.20 21.63
C ASN A 146 15.80 13.95 20.12
N TRP A 147 14.58 13.99 19.58
CA TRP A 147 14.35 13.84 18.14
C TRP A 147 14.57 15.19 17.44
N SER A 148 15.62 15.27 16.63
CA SER A 148 16.11 16.53 16.07
C SER A 148 15.16 17.15 15.05
N ARG A 149 14.37 16.33 14.36
CA ARG A 149 13.48 16.74 13.26
C ARG A 149 12.17 15.95 13.35
N GLN A 150 11.25 16.49 14.13
CA GLN A 150 9.96 15.87 14.40
C GLN A 150 8.98 16.09 13.25
N GLN A 151 8.11 15.13 13.05
CA GLN A 151 6.99 15.23 12.12
C GLN A 151 5.67 15.18 12.88
N PHE A 152 4.73 16.02 12.48
CA PHE A 152 3.36 16.01 12.98
C PHE A 152 2.40 15.76 11.83
N ILE A 153 1.35 15.00 12.09
CA ILE A 153 0.31 14.67 11.12
C ILE A 153 -1.03 15.26 11.51
N THR A 154 -1.86 15.53 10.51
CA THR A 154 -3.27 15.87 10.65
C THR A 154 -4.04 15.05 9.65
N ILE A 155 -5.08 14.35 10.12
CA ILE A 155 -5.99 13.57 9.28
C ILE A 155 -7.36 14.25 9.34
N THR A 156 -7.85 14.69 8.19
CA THR A 156 -9.17 15.31 8.05
C THR A 156 -10.11 14.42 7.25
N GLU A 157 -11.37 14.41 7.63
CA GLU A 157 -12.47 13.92 6.80
C GLU A 157 -13.20 15.11 6.19
N GLN A 158 -13.48 15.05 4.90
CA GLN A 158 -14.33 15.99 4.18
C GLN A 158 -15.54 15.25 3.64
N THR A 159 -16.74 15.81 3.90
CA THR A 159 -18.01 15.32 3.34
C THR A 159 -18.84 16.51 2.82
N ALA A 160 -20.02 16.23 2.26
CA ALA A 160 -21.00 17.28 1.93
C ALA A 160 -21.43 18.13 3.15
N ALA A 161 -21.34 17.58 4.37
CA ALA A 161 -21.70 18.29 5.61
C ALA A 161 -20.59 19.25 6.09
N GLY A 162 -19.35 19.09 5.62
CA GLY A 162 -18.21 19.91 6.00
C GLY A 162 -16.92 19.11 6.21
N SER A 163 -15.92 19.78 6.76
CA SER A 163 -14.63 19.18 7.13
C SER A 163 -14.53 18.96 8.64
N ALA A 164 -13.99 17.82 9.06
CA ALA A 164 -13.68 17.49 10.44
C ALA A 164 -12.22 17.01 10.56
N ALA A 165 -11.49 17.51 11.57
CA ALA A 165 -10.18 16.97 11.90
C ALA A 165 -10.35 15.77 12.85
N LEU A 166 -10.05 14.57 12.36
CA LEU A 166 -10.12 13.32 13.14
C LEU A 166 -8.86 13.15 14.00
N VAL A 167 -7.71 13.54 13.45
CA VAL A 167 -6.42 13.63 14.14
C VAL A 167 -5.85 15.01 13.84
N ALA A 168 -5.48 15.78 14.86
CA ALA A 168 -5.06 17.17 14.69
C ALA A 168 -3.70 17.42 15.31
N ASN A 169 -2.68 17.57 14.46
CA ASN A 169 -1.34 17.96 14.87
C ASN A 169 -0.71 17.00 15.89
N GLU A 170 -0.87 15.70 15.68
CA GLU A 170 -0.27 14.66 16.52
C GLU A 170 1.13 14.28 16.02
N LEU A 171 2.01 13.87 16.94
CA LEU A 171 3.38 13.47 16.61
C LEU A 171 3.37 12.13 15.86
N ALA A 172 3.98 12.09 14.67
CA ALA A 172 4.18 10.85 13.93
C ALA A 172 5.23 9.96 14.61
N ALA A 173 5.13 8.64 14.44
CA ALA A 173 6.16 7.74 14.91
C ALA A 173 7.50 8.03 14.19
N PRO A 174 8.64 8.11 14.91
CA PRO A 174 9.95 8.23 14.29
C PRO A 174 10.33 6.94 13.54
N VAL A 175 11.34 7.00 12.68
CA VAL A 175 11.88 5.80 12.02
C VAL A 175 12.60 4.87 13.00
N ASN A 176 12.46 3.55 12.82
CA ASN A 176 13.17 2.55 13.61
C ASN A 176 14.66 2.43 13.20
N ILE A 177 15.48 3.32 13.72
CA ILE A 177 16.90 3.43 13.32
C ILE A 177 17.79 2.42 14.05
N GLY A 178 17.37 2.00 15.25
CA GLY A 178 18.08 0.98 16.02
C GLY A 178 18.13 1.29 17.52
N SER A 179 18.62 0.32 18.28
CA SER A 179 18.46 0.26 19.75
C SER A 179 19.02 1.43 20.56
N LYS A 180 19.89 2.27 19.98
CA LYS A 180 20.37 3.51 20.64
C LYS A 180 19.40 4.67 20.48
N SER A 181 18.75 4.77 19.33
CA SER A 181 17.83 5.85 19.00
C SER A 181 16.40 5.51 19.39
N THR A 182 15.97 4.28 19.11
CA THR A 182 14.61 3.78 19.34
C THR A 182 14.62 2.46 20.15
N PRO A 183 15.14 2.44 21.39
CA PRO A 183 15.27 1.22 22.19
C PRO A 183 13.95 0.48 22.47
N ASN A 184 12.82 1.20 22.50
CA ASN A 184 11.48 0.64 22.70
C ASN A 184 10.57 1.04 21.54
N TYR A 185 10.93 0.60 20.33
CA TYR A 185 10.24 1.04 19.11
C TYR A 185 8.73 0.75 19.12
N GLN A 186 8.29 -0.35 19.73
CA GLN A 186 6.86 -0.66 19.77
C GLN A 186 6.04 0.49 20.39
N SER A 187 6.49 1.05 21.52
CA SER A 187 5.79 2.18 22.15
C SER A 187 5.74 3.44 21.28
N LEU A 188 6.70 3.60 20.36
CA LEU A 188 6.74 4.70 19.39
C LEU A 188 5.82 4.41 18.21
N ALA A 189 5.83 3.18 17.69
CA ALA A 189 4.93 2.76 16.63
C ALA A 189 3.45 2.84 17.06
N ASP A 190 3.16 2.48 18.31
CA ASP A 190 1.80 2.55 18.89
C ASP A 190 1.23 3.98 18.92
N THR A 191 2.06 5.04 18.87
CA THR A 191 1.56 6.42 18.79
C THR A 191 0.96 6.78 17.44
N GLY A 192 1.23 5.98 16.40
CA GLY A 192 0.59 6.12 15.09
C GLY A 192 -0.85 5.63 15.08
N LEU A 193 -1.32 4.94 16.12
CA LEU A 193 -2.70 4.46 16.26
C LEU A 193 -3.56 5.47 17.04
N HIS A 194 -4.65 5.92 16.44
CA HIS A 194 -5.58 6.89 17.00
C HIS A 194 -6.99 6.31 17.08
N MET A 195 -7.54 6.26 18.30
CA MET A 195 -8.95 5.91 18.54
C MET A 195 -9.76 7.21 18.62
N VAL A 196 -10.68 7.41 17.69
CA VAL A 196 -11.44 8.66 17.54
C VAL A 196 -12.93 8.38 17.72
N THR A 197 -13.65 9.30 18.36
CA THR A 197 -15.11 9.31 18.36
C THR A 197 -15.59 10.59 17.72
N ASP A 198 -16.28 10.48 16.59
CA ASP A 198 -16.83 11.62 15.85
C ASP A 198 -18.30 11.39 15.55
N ASN A 199 -19.16 12.34 15.94
CA ASN A 199 -20.61 12.29 15.76
C ASN A 199 -21.29 11.00 16.27
N GLY A 200 -20.68 10.31 17.24
CA GLY A 200 -21.18 9.05 17.81
C GLY A 200 -20.60 7.79 17.19
N ASP A 201 -19.87 7.91 16.08
CA ASP A 201 -19.14 6.80 15.47
C ASP A 201 -17.77 6.63 16.14
N ALA A 202 -17.37 5.38 16.33
CA ALA A 202 -16.02 5.04 16.76
C ALA A 202 -15.16 4.71 15.52
N LEU A 203 -14.09 5.46 15.32
CA LEU A 203 -13.11 5.24 14.27
C LEU A 203 -11.78 4.80 14.86
N LYS A 204 -11.03 4.00 14.12
CA LYS A 204 -9.65 3.61 14.43
C LYS A 204 -8.78 3.98 13.24
N LEU A 205 -7.86 4.91 13.44
CA LEU A 205 -6.99 5.44 12.40
C LEU A 205 -5.55 5.04 12.70
N PHE A 206 -4.78 4.70 11.67
CA PHE A 206 -3.34 4.51 11.76
C PHE A 206 -2.64 5.33 10.69
N ALA A 207 -1.52 5.96 11.05
CA ALA A 207 -0.63 6.62 10.11
C ALA A 207 0.83 6.44 10.49
N GLY A 208 1.64 5.86 9.61
CA GLY A 208 3.06 5.66 9.84
C GLY A 208 3.68 4.59 8.95
N GLN A 209 4.95 4.26 9.22
CA GLN A 209 5.66 3.23 8.47
C GLN A 209 5.16 1.83 8.80
N THR A 210 4.91 1.04 7.77
CA THR A 210 4.59 -0.38 7.85
C THR A 210 5.46 -1.15 6.87
N ASP A 211 5.66 -2.45 7.11
CA ASP A 211 6.19 -3.36 6.08
C ASP A 211 5.29 -3.27 4.84
N ASP A 212 5.87 -3.38 3.64
CA ASP A 212 5.09 -3.47 2.41
C ASP A 212 4.28 -4.78 2.45
N ALA A 213 2.95 -4.66 2.45
CA ALA A 213 2.05 -5.79 2.64
C ALA A 213 1.92 -6.67 1.38
N PHE A 214 2.44 -6.20 0.25
CA PHE A 214 2.37 -6.94 -1.00
C PHE A 214 3.59 -7.82 -1.23
N TRP A 215 3.36 -8.94 -1.91
CA TRP A 215 4.43 -9.75 -2.47
C TRP A 215 4.53 -9.46 -3.96
N VAL A 216 5.67 -8.93 -4.43
CA VAL A 216 5.91 -8.73 -5.87
C VAL A 216 7.27 -9.23 -6.30
N ASP A 217 7.32 -9.89 -7.46
CA ASP A 217 8.57 -10.18 -8.15
C ASP A 217 8.77 -9.19 -9.30
N LEU A 218 9.56 -8.14 -9.06
CA LEU A 218 9.81 -7.08 -10.02
C LEU A 218 10.78 -7.48 -11.14
N GLN A 219 11.32 -8.70 -11.13
CA GLN A 219 12.08 -9.25 -12.27
C GLN A 219 11.19 -9.35 -13.51
N VAL A 220 9.86 -9.35 -13.37
CA VAL A 220 8.93 -9.26 -14.49
C VAL A 220 9.21 -8.06 -15.41
N PHE A 221 9.78 -6.97 -14.91
CA PHE A 221 10.13 -5.83 -15.74
C PHE A 221 11.46 -5.99 -16.51
N ASP A 222 12.22 -7.06 -16.27
CA ASP A 222 13.26 -7.55 -17.16
C ASP A 222 12.64 -8.47 -18.23
N LEU A 223 12.04 -7.84 -19.25
CA LEU A 223 11.42 -8.52 -20.40
C LEU A 223 10.42 -9.64 -20.04
N LEU A 224 9.46 -9.33 -19.16
CA LEU A 224 8.46 -10.30 -18.66
C LEU A 224 9.09 -11.57 -18.08
N THR A 225 10.26 -11.48 -17.46
CA THR A 225 10.87 -12.64 -16.81
C THR A 225 10.04 -13.10 -15.60
N LEU A 226 9.28 -14.17 -15.79
CA LEU A 226 8.50 -14.82 -14.74
C LEU A 226 9.37 -15.83 -13.99
N ARG A 227 10.04 -15.40 -12.92
CA ARG A 227 10.81 -16.33 -12.08
C ARG A 227 9.90 -17.42 -11.53
N GLY A 228 10.41 -18.65 -11.45
CA GLY A 228 9.64 -19.85 -11.13
C GLY A 228 9.00 -20.55 -12.35
N HIS A 229 9.06 -19.94 -13.54
CA HIS A 229 8.58 -20.51 -14.80
C HIS A 229 9.74 -20.72 -15.79
N ASP A 230 9.44 -21.23 -16.99
CA ASP A 230 10.43 -21.30 -18.06
C ASP A 230 10.93 -19.90 -18.43
N ALA A 231 12.15 -19.78 -18.95
CA ALA A 231 12.61 -18.49 -19.45
C ALA A 231 11.83 -18.09 -20.71
N PRO A 232 11.71 -16.78 -21.03
CA PRO A 232 11.18 -16.34 -22.31
C PRO A 232 11.83 -17.07 -23.49
N ILE A 233 11.05 -17.37 -24.53
CA ILE A 233 11.52 -18.07 -25.73
C ILE A 233 12.74 -17.34 -26.32
N GLY A 234 13.84 -18.08 -26.47
CA GLY A 234 15.11 -17.54 -26.98
C GLY A 234 16.08 -17.05 -25.90
N TYR A 235 15.70 -17.10 -24.62
CA TYR A 235 16.53 -16.69 -23.48
C TYR A 235 16.90 -17.88 -22.60
N GLY A 236 18.03 -17.77 -21.89
CA GLY A 236 18.50 -18.81 -20.97
C GLY A 236 17.96 -18.57 -19.55
N SER A 237 17.68 -19.64 -18.82
CA SER A 237 17.33 -19.55 -17.40
C SER A 237 18.56 -19.22 -16.55
N SER A 238 18.59 -18.06 -15.92
CA SER A 238 19.54 -17.73 -14.84
C SER A 238 18.75 -17.19 -13.65
N TYR A 239 19.08 -17.61 -12.42
CA TYR A 239 18.42 -17.15 -11.18
C TYR A 239 16.88 -17.19 -11.22
N ASN A 240 16.32 -18.39 -11.35
CA ASN A 240 14.88 -18.61 -11.55
C ASN A 240 14.05 -18.81 -10.26
N ILE A 241 14.49 -18.26 -9.12
CA ILE A 241 13.77 -18.39 -7.85
C ILE A 241 12.94 -17.11 -7.67
N PRO A 242 11.61 -17.19 -7.52
CA PRO A 242 10.80 -16.03 -7.21
C PRO A 242 11.32 -15.33 -5.96
N VAL A 243 11.45 -14.00 -6.02
CA VAL A 243 11.87 -13.21 -4.85
C VAL A 243 10.87 -12.08 -4.67
N ASP A 244 10.43 -11.95 -3.43
CA ASP A 244 9.75 -10.76 -2.97
C ASP A 244 10.70 -9.57 -3.05
N SER A 245 10.45 -8.69 -4.00
CA SER A 245 11.30 -7.53 -4.32
C SER A 245 11.07 -6.36 -3.37
N VAL A 246 9.98 -6.38 -2.59
CA VAL A 246 9.65 -5.38 -1.59
C VAL A 246 9.85 -5.88 -0.15
N SER A 247 10.02 -7.20 0.04
CA SER A 247 10.38 -7.78 1.34
C SER A 247 11.53 -7.05 2.03
N GLY A 248 11.29 -6.59 3.25
CA GLY A 248 12.28 -5.91 4.08
C GLY A 248 12.37 -4.40 3.85
N PHE A 249 11.49 -3.85 3.00
CA PHE A 249 11.27 -2.42 2.86
C PHE A 249 9.94 -2.03 3.48
N ASN A 250 9.91 -0.84 4.08
CA ASN A 250 8.66 -0.24 4.53
C ASN A 250 8.02 0.60 3.41
N VAL A 251 6.76 0.98 3.67
CA VAL A 251 5.97 2.04 3.05
C VAL A 251 5.35 2.89 4.15
N HIS A 252 4.92 4.12 3.83
CA HIS A 252 4.06 4.90 4.71
C HIS A 252 2.59 4.59 4.43
N SER A 253 1.85 4.17 5.44
CA SER A 253 0.43 3.77 5.32
C SER A 253 -0.50 4.70 6.08
N LEU A 254 -1.65 5.01 5.48
CA LEU A 254 -2.83 5.57 6.14
C LEU A 254 -3.91 4.50 6.15
N VAL A 255 -4.46 4.22 7.34
CA VAL A 255 -5.54 3.25 7.53
C VAL A 255 -6.66 3.90 8.31
N ILE A 256 -7.90 3.77 7.82
CA ILE A 256 -9.12 4.19 8.51
C ILE A 256 -10.04 2.98 8.62
N GLU A 257 -10.34 2.57 9.85
CA GLU A 257 -11.46 1.67 10.14
C GLU A 257 -12.66 2.50 10.62
N ALA A 258 -13.76 2.44 9.87
CA ALA A 258 -14.98 3.20 10.12
C ALA A 258 -16.23 2.33 10.01
N PRO A 259 -17.34 2.68 10.69
CA PRO A 259 -18.62 1.99 10.53
C PRO A 259 -19.12 2.04 9.09
N ILE A 260 -19.67 0.94 8.58
CA ILE A 260 -20.25 0.87 7.22
C ILE A 260 -21.35 1.94 7.05
N SER A 261 -22.13 2.21 8.10
CA SER A 261 -23.19 3.23 8.09
C SER A 261 -22.68 4.67 7.93
N ARG A 262 -21.39 4.92 8.20
CA ARG A 262 -20.77 6.24 8.00
C ARG A 262 -20.43 6.49 6.53
N LEU A 263 -20.13 5.42 5.78
CA LEU A 263 -19.61 5.50 4.42
C LEU A 263 -20.68 5.27 3.35
N THR A 264 -21.80 4.66 3.71
CA THR A 264 -22.88 4.31 2.77
C THR A 264 -23.97 5.37 2.73
N GLN A 265 -24.56 5.58 1.56
CA GLN A 265 -25.65 6.54 1.36
C GLN A 265 -26.89 5.86 0.77
N GLY A 266 -28.03 6.05 1.45
CA GLY A 266 -29.33 5.61 0.95
C GLY A 266 -29.44 4.08 0.78
N ALA A 267 -29.62 3.64 -0.47
CA ALA A 267 -29.73 2.23 -0.83
C ALA A 267 -28.53 1.73 -1.65
N GLU A 268 -27.54 2.58 -1.92
CA GLU A 268 -26.31 2.17 -2.59
C GLU A 268 -25.46 1.35 -1.62
N THR A 269 -24.95 0.22 -2.10
CA THR A 269 -24.21 -0.76 -1.30
C THR A 269 -22.80 -1.01 -1.85
N VAL A 270 -22.48 -0.41 -3.00
CA VAL A 270 -21.18 -0.43 -3.63
C VAL A 270 -20.44 0.85 -3.25
N LEU A 271 -19.19 0.72 -2.84
CA LEU A 271 -18.29 1.85 -2.62
C LEU A 271 -17.23 1.86 -3.72
N GLY A 272 -17.07 2.99 -4.40
CA GLY A 272 -15.89 3.27 -5.20
C GLY A 272 -14.80 3.83 -4.29
N VAL A 273 -13.61 3.23 -4.28
CA VAL A 273 -12.51 3.69 -3.44
C VAL A 273 -11.22 3.75 -4.24
N TRP A 274 -10.50 4.86 -4.10
CA TRP A 274 -9.16 5.04 -4.63
C TRP A 274 -8.36 5.95 -3.71
N ALA A 275 -7.05 5.82 -3.75
CA ALA A 275 -6.11 6.72 -3.11
C ALA A 275 -5.45 7.63 -4.13
N ALA A 276 -4.96 8.78 -3.68
CA ALA A 276 -4.17 9.66 -4.51
C ALA A 276 -3.15 10.45 -3.68
N ALA A 277 -2.15 10.99 -4.37
CA ALA A 277 -1.27 12.01 -3.83
C ALA A 277 -1.47 13.32 -4.60
N ARG A 278 -1.66 14.42 -3.87
CA ARG A 278 -1.74 15.77 -4.44
C ARG A 278 -0.58 16.64 -3.97
N ARG A 279 -0.12 17.53 -4.85
CA ARG A 279 0.93 18.52 -4.55
C ARG A 279 0.55 19.89 -5.10
N PRO A 280 1.06 20.99 -4.51
CA PRO A 280 0.92 22.31 -5.09
C PRO A 280 1.52 22.37 -6.51
N ALA A 281 0.80 22.99 -7.44
CA ALA A 281 1.16 23.07 -8.86
C ALA A 281 2.54 23.72 -9.14
N MET A 282 3.07 24.52 -8.22
CA MET A 282 4.38 25.15 -8.37
C MET A 282 5.30 24.85 -7.20
N ARG A 283 6.51 24.35 -7.51
CA ARG A 283 7.66 24.28 -6.60
C ARG A 283 8.76 25.21 -7.07
N VAL A 284 9.19 26.12 -6.19
CA VAL A 284 10.30 27.03 -6.44
C VAL A 284 11.47 26.63 -5.56
N LEU A 285 12.61 26.35 -6.17
CA LEU A 285 13.86 26.06 -5.48
C LEU A 285 14.65 27.35 -5.30
N GLN A 286 15.12 27.64 -4.09
CA GLN A 286 15.89 28.83 -3.77
C GLN A 286 17.36 28.48 -3.47
N GLY A 287 18.28 29.20 -4.12
CA GLY A 287 19.73 29.04 -3.96
C GLY A 287 20.35 29.98 -2.93
N ALA A 288 21.65 30.25 -2.99
CA ALA A 288 22.33 31.02 -1.95
C ALA A 288 21.72 32.42 -1.68
N ALA A 289 21.50 32.74 -0.39
CA ALA A 289 20.68 33.82 0.20
C ALA A 289 19.14 33.67 0.14
N GLY A 290 18.66 32.53 -0.38
CA GLY A 290 17.46 31.77 0.02
C GLY A 290 17.89 30.31 0.26
N LEU A 291 18.91 30.15 1.11
CA LEU A 291 20.01 29.16 1.12
C LEU A 291 19.65 27.66 0.99
N GLY A 292 19.11 27.25 -0.15
CA GLY A 292 18.77 25.84 -0.42
C GLY A 292 17.38 25.46 0.07
N THR A 293 16.49 26.43 0.29
CA THR A 293 15.10 26.16 0.65
C THR A 293 14.26 25.86 -0.59
N GLN A 294 13.05 25.36 -0.36
CA GLN A 294 12.01 25.26 -1.37
C GLN A 294 10.73 25.92 -0.85
N SER A 295 9.91 26.44 -1.77
CA SER A 295 8.56 26.88 -1.47
C SER A 295 7.59 26.28 -2.47
N ALA A 296 6.42 25.85 -1.99
CA ALA A 296 5.34 25.32 -2.80
C ALA A 296 4.14 26.29 -2.79
N SER A 297 3.43 26.41 -3.91
CA SER A 297 2.26 27.30 -4.04
C SER A 297 1.37 26.90 -5.22
N GLY A 298 0.16 27.47 -5.29
CA GLY A 298 -0.84 27.19 -6.31
C GLY A 298 -1.92 26.24 -5.81
N ALA A 299 -2.78 25.78 -6.72
CA ALA A 299 -3.75 24.73 -6.41
C ALA A 299 -3.03 23.39 -6.22
N ASP A 300 -3.56 22.54 -5.35
CA ASP A 300 -3.11 21.16 -5.22
C ASP A 300 -3.61 20.34 -6.42
N ILE A 301 -2.68 19.67 -7.10
CA ILE A 301 -2.92 18.86 -8.29
C ILE A 301 -2.58 17.42 -7.97
N GLN A 302 -3.42 16.50 -8.42
CA GLN A 302 -3.16 15.08 -8.33
C GLN A 302 -1.98 14.67 -9.21
N VAL A 303 -1.03 13.94 -8.63
CA VAL A 303 0.20 13.50 -9.32
C VAL A 303 0.38 11.98 -9.31
N SER A 304 -0.42 11.28 -8.52
CA SER A 304 -0.54 9.81 -8.49
C SER A 304 -1.95 9.45 -8.06
N ARG A 305 -2.48 8.34 -8.56
CA ARG A 305 -3.70 7.69 -8.06
C ARG A 305 -3.62 6.19 -8.18
N LEU A 306 -4.33 5.50 -7.30
CA LEU A 306 -4.44 4.05 -7.32
C LEU A 306 -5.79 3.59 -6.77
N GLY A 307 -6.40 2.62 -7.42
CA GLY A 307 -7.64 1.98 -6.94
C GLY A 307 -7.80 0.58 -7.51
N MET A 308 -7.37 0.40 -8.76
CA MET A 308 -7.17 -0.90 -9.39
C MET A 308 -5.68 -1.06 -9.75
N PRO A 309 -4.94 -1.93 -9.04
CA PRO A 309 -3.53 -2.19 -9.30
C PRO A 309 -3.30 -2.74 -10.70
N LEU A 310 -2.09 -2.53 -11.24
CA LEU A 310 -1.63 -3.00 -12.54
C LEU A 310 -2.30 -2.34 -13.76
N VAL A 311 -3.33 -1.51 -13.58
CA VAL A 311 -3.93 -0.73 -14.68
C VAL A 311 -2.89 0.24 -15.25
N ASN A 312 -2.24 1.04 -14.41
CA ASN A 312 -1.29 2.02 -14.93
C ASN A 312 0.00 1.33 -15.40
N GLU A 313 0.43 0.27 -14.74
CA GLU A 313 1.70 -0.43 -14.87
C GLU A 313 1.81 -1.21 -16.17
N VAL A 314 0.80 -2.02 -16.50
CA VAL A 314 0.87 -3.00 -17.60
C VAL A 314 -0.29 -2.96 -18.59
N VAL A 315 -1.37 -2.21 -18.31
CA VAL A 315 -2.46 -1.99 -19.28
C VAL A 315 -2.21 -0.71 -20.08
N LEU A 316 -1.92 0.39 -19.38
CA LEU A 316 -1.75 1.68 -20.03
C LEU A 316 -0.40 1.82 -20.74
N PRO A 317 -0.38 2.37 -21.97
CA PRO A 317 0.85 2.62 -22.68
C PRO A 317 1.60 3.76 -22.00
N VAL A 318 2.93 3.75 -22.11
CA VAL A 318 3.80 4.72 -21.42
C VAL A 318 3.40 6.19 -21.64
N ALA A 319 2.87 6.51 -22.83
CA ALA A 319 2.45 7.86 -23.19
C ALA A 319 1.25 8.39 -22.38
N LEU A 320 0.48 7.51 -21.73
CA LEU A 320 -0.73 7.87 -20.99
C LEU A 320 -0.59 7.67 -19.48
N LYS A 321 0.52 7.12 -18.99
CA LYS A 321 0.69 6.78 -17.57
C LYS A 321 0.65 7.99 -16.64
N ASP A 322 1.36 9.05 -17.02
CA ASP A 322 1.36 10.31 -16.26
C ASP A 322 0.00 11.02 -16.34
N ALA A 323 -0.68 10.91 -17.49
CA ALA A 323 -2.03 11.46 -17.64
C ALA A 323 -3.02 10.73 -16.73
N PHE A 324 -3.00 9.39 -16.72
CA PHE A 324 -3.82 8.57 -15.82
C PHE A 324 -3.65 8.99 -14.35
N ASN A 325 -2.41 9.16 -13.90
CA ASN A 325 -2.11 9.61 -12.55
C ASN A 325 -2.69 10.99 -12.20
N SER A 326 -2.86 11.87 -13.19
CA SER A 326 -3.38 13.23 -12.99
C SER A 326 -4.92 13.34 -13.01
N LEU A 327 -5.62 12.29 -13.43
CA LEU A 327 -7.07 12.29 -13.66
C LEU A 327 -7.83 11.74 -12.45
N THR A 328 -9.05 12.24 -12.26
CA THR A 328 -10.01 11.59 -11.35
C THR A 328 -10.78 10.47 -12.07
N PRO A 329 -11.32 9.47 -11.36
CA PRO A 329 -12.15 8.44 -11.98
C PRO A 329 -13.34 9.02 -12.80
N ALA A 330 -13.92 10.14 -12.38
CA ALA A 330 -14.98 10.83 -13.12
C ALA A 330 -14.55 11.30 -14.53
N ASP A 331 -13.25 11.54 -14.74
CA ASP A 331 -12.72 11.96 -16.04
C ASP A 331 -12.48 10.78 -17.00
N ASP A 332 -12.38 9.55 -16.48
CA ASP A 332 -11.93 8.37 -17.24
C ASP A 332 -12.81 8.11 -18.48
N LEU A 333 -14.14 8.22 -18.34
CA LEU A 333 -15.06 8.03 -19.48
C LEU A 333 -14.84 9.09 -20.56
N THR A 334 -14.60 10.34 -20.18
CA THR A 334 -14.38 11.44 -21.12
C THR A 334 -13.11 11.20 -21.94
N ILE A 335 -12.04 10.73 -21.30
CA ILE A 335 -10.79 10.39 -21.99
C ILE A 335 -10.96 9.13 -22.85
N TYR A 336 -11.72 8.14 -22.38
CA TYR A 336 -11.98 6.91 -23.12
C TYR A 336 -12.77 7.14 -24.42
N ILE A 337 -13.68 8.11 -24.46
CA ILE A 337 -14.44 8.44 -25.68
C ILE A 337 -13.80 9.54 -26.54
N ASP A 338 -12.67 10.12 -26.10
CA ASP A 338 -11.95 11.14 -26.86
C ASP A 338 -11.46 10.55 -28.19
N PRO A 339 -11.66 11.24 -29.34
CA PRO A 339 -11.29 10.70 -30.65
C PRO A 339 -9.77 10.54 -30.86
N THR A 340 -8.95 11.18 -30.03
CA THR A 340 -7.48 11.09 -30.07
C THR A 340 -6.97 10.00 -29.15
N PHE A 341 -7.44 9.96 -27.90
CA PHE A 341 -6.93 9.06 -26.87
C PHE A 341 -7.74 7.76 -26.73
N GLY A 342 -9.04 7.81 -26.97
CA GLY A 342 -9.96 6.67 -26.87
C GLY A 342 -9.52 5.44 -27.67
N PRO A 343 -9.13 5.57 -28.96
CA PRO A 343 -8.62 4.43 -29.73
C PRO A 343 -7.37 3.78 -29.14
N ILE A 344 -6.51 4.55 -28.47
CA ILE A 344 -5.30 4.04 -27.81
C ILE A 344 -5.70 3.24 -26.57
N LEU A 345 -6.56 3.81 -25.72
CA LEU A 345 -7.05 3.17 -24.50
C LEU A 345 -7.88 1.91 -24.79
N GLN A 346 -8.80 1.98 -25.76
CA GLN A 346 -9.59 0.83 -26.19
C GLN A 346 -8.69 -0.31 -26.64
N LYS A 347 -7.66 -0.03 -27.45
CA LYS A 347 -6.70 -1.06 -27.87
C LYS A 347 -5.97 -1.67 -26.67
N SER A 348 -5.49 -0.85 -25.74
CA SER A 348 -4.81 -1.33 -24.52
C SER A 348 -5.65 -2.29 -23.66
N VAL A 349 -6.99 -2.18 -23.73
CA VAL A 349 -7.91 -3.03 -22.97
C VAL A 349 -8.37 -4.24 -23.79
N GLU A 350 -8.75 -4.05 -25.05
CA GLU A 350 -9.30 -5.11 -25.90
C GLU A 350 -8.23 -6.03 -26.52
N ASP A 351 -7.00 -5.51 -26.70
CA ASP A 351 -5.83 -6.21 -27.24
C ASP A 351 -4.58 -5.87 -26.39
N PRO A 352 -4.55 -6.32 -25.12
CA PRO A 352 -3.56 -5.88 -24.16
C PRO A 352 -2.14 -6.36 -24.54
N GLU A 353 -1.16 -5.45 -24.47
CA GLU A 353 0.24 -5.73 -24.80
C GLU A 353 0.79 -6.91 -23.99
N VAL A 354 0.47 -6.99 -22.68
CA VAL A 354 0.89 -8.10 -21.82
C VAL A 354 0.41 -9.46 -22.34
N GLY A 355 -0.81 -9.56 -22.88
CA GLY A 355 -1.32 -10.81 -23.46
C GLY A 355 -0.54 -11.22 -24.69
N ASN A 356 -0.31 -10.28 -25.60
CA ASN A 356 0.49 -10.50 -26.81
C ASN A 356 1.93 -10.91 -26.48
N LEU A 357 2.55 -10.29 -25.49
CA LEU A 357 3.89 -10.62 -25.04
C LEU A 357 3.96 -12.00 -24.37
N LEU A 358 2.96 -12.40 -23.57
CA LEU A 358 2.88 -13.75 -23.03
C LEU A 358 2.75 -14.80 -24.16
N CYS A 359 1.99 -14.52 -25.21
CA CYS A 359 1.93 -15.40 -26.38
C CYS A 359 3.29 -15.49 -27.09
N ALA A 360 3.95 -14.36 -27.31
CA ALA A 360 5.22 -14.32 -28.04
C ALA A 360 6.41 -14.91 -27.25
N LEU A 361 6.47 -14.63 -25.94
CA LEU A 361 7.58 -14.98 -25.07
C LEU A 361 7.39 -16.32 -24.38
N TYR A 362 6.15 -16.79 -24.21
CA TYR A 362 5.86 -18.01 -23.45
C TYR A 362 4.98 -19.02 -24.21
N GLY A 363 4.50 -18.68 -25.41
CA GLY A 363 3.59 -19.55 -26.17
C GLY A 363 2.22 -19.73 -25.50
N VAL A 364 1.86 -18.83 -24.58
CA VAL A 364 0.55 -18.86 -23.92
C VAL A 364 -0.50 -18.34 -24.91
N PRO A 365 -1.50 -19.16 -25.30
CA PRO A 365 -2.53 -18.71 -26.24
C PRO A 365 -3.36 -17.58 -25.61
N LEU A 366 -3.80 -16.62 -26.42
CA LEU A 366 -4.76 -15.61 -25.95
C LEU A 366 -6.11 -16.30 -25.67
N PRO A 367 -6.92 -15.80 -24.70
CA PRO A 367 -8.22 -16.39 -24.38
C PRO A 367 -9.19 -16.52 -25.57
N GLY A 368 -9.00 -15.73 -26.65
CA GLY A 368 -9.78 -15.82 -27.89
C GLY A 368 -9.25 -16.81 -28.94
N ASP A 369 -8.05 -17.37 -28.73
CA ASP A 369 -7.37 -18.28 -29.65
C ASP A 369 -7.55 -19.78 -29.28
N ALA A 370 -8.22 -20.07 -28.15
CA ALA A 370 -8.39 -21.40 -27.58
C ALA A 370 -9.67 -22.14 -28.01
#